data_AF-A0A2V9SXY0-F1
#
_entry.id   AF-A0A2V9SXY0-F1
#
_cell.length_a   1.000
_cell.length_b   1.000
_cell.length_c   1.000
_cell.angle_alpha   90.00
_cell.angle_beta   90.00
_cell.angle_gamma   90.00
#
_symmetry.space_group_name_H-M   'P 1'
#
loop_
_entity.id
_entity.type
_entity.pdbx_description
1 polymer ?
#
loop_
_entity_poly.entity_id
_entity_poly.type
_entity_poly.pdbx_seq_one_letter_code
_entity_poly.pdbx_strand_id
1 'polypeptide(L)'
;QPFIEAVWTRNVSTDGALLKGIRRKLQAGDIVGITYAQKKARLRVVWIGQAGSAEEGHVGLQTLPGGENLWPTLSKKTYTDVYSRPPRKNQRQYERLKCNIKARLRVPGKKFAIWGIVEDMCVGGCYAQTAMPLAAGSEISIVLFINNDKLWADGMVISSHSGAGIGIKFTHMDRQYRDWLEEFVRCTDPVLAASMPASLDWIKLYQTVLKETDPQKQHAQIKEAERVIKQALRSAVKEEDSDLRRSLSDALHYLKLIQAGQVTQVPASESV
;
A
#
# COMPACT_ATOMS: atom_id res chain seq x y z
N GLN A 1 29.45 -3.87 -20.25
CA GLN A 1 30.51 -4.61 -20.98
C GLN A 1 29.81 -5.58 -21.94
N PRO A 2 30.15 -5.60 -23.24
CA PRO A 2 29.56 -6.56 -24.17
C PRO A 2 29.93 -7.98 -23.75
N PHE A 3 28.97 -8.90 -23.80
CA PHE A 3 29.18 -10.32 -23.47
C PHE A 3 28.54 -11.20 -24.54
N ILE A 4 29.11 -12.38 -24.73
CA ILE A 4 28.54 -13.45 -25.57
C ILE A 4 28.52 -14.69 -24.68
N GLU A 5 27.35 -15.30 -24.53
CA GLU A 5 27.15 -16.48 -23.67
C GLU A 5 26.21 -17.46 -24.38
N ALA A 6 26.60 -18.73 -24.41
CA ALA A 6 25.76 -19.80 -24.93
C ALA A 6 24.76 -20.23 -23.84
N VAL A 7 23.48 -20.29 -24.20
CA VAL A 7 22.36 -20.46 -23.26
C VAL A 7 21.33 -21.42 -23.86
N TRP A 8 20.53 -22.02 -22.99
CA TRP A 8 19.51 -22.96 -23.41
C TRP A 8 18.15 -22.28 -23.53
N THR A 9 17.51 -22.41 -24.68
CA THR A 9 16.09 -22.07 -24.83
C THR A 9 15.23 -23.12 -24.14
N ARG A 10 14.47 -22.70 -23.13
CA ARG A 10 13.53 -23.57 -22.41
C ARG A 10 12.13 -23.52 -23.00
N ASN A 11 11.70 -22.34 -23.46
CA ASN A 11 10.45 -22.14 -24.18
C ASN A 11 10.62 -21.01 -25.20
N VAL A 12 9.89 -21.05 -26.31
CA VAL A 12 9.89 -20.04 -27.37
C VAL A 12 8.45 -19.80 -27.83
N SER A 13 8.10 -18.52 -28.04
CA SER A 13 6.83 -18.10 -28.60
C SER A 13 7.07 -17.19 -29.81
N THR A 14 6.00 -16.72 -30.46
CA THR A 14 6.12 -15.75 -31.56
C THR A 14 6.73 -14.42 -31.11
N ASP A 15 6.50 -14.04 -29.85
CA ASP A 15 6.80 -12.72 -29.32
C ASP A 15 7.83 -12.75 -28.17
N GLY A 16 8.47 -13.90 -27.92
CA GLY A 16 9.42 -14.02 -26.82
C GLY A 16 10.09 -15.38 -26.68
N ALA A 17 10.97 -15.46 -25.68
CA ALA A 17 11.63 -16.70 -25.30
C ALA A 17 11.98 -16.74 -23.81
N LEU A 18 11.99 -17.94 -23.26
CA LEU A 18 12.53 -18.23 -21.93
C LEU A 18 13.89 -18.90 -22.10
N LEU A 19 14.92 -18.24 -21.58
CA LEU A 19 16.29 -18.75 -21.56
C LEU A 19 16.63 -19.31 -20.18
N LYS A 20 17.52 -20.31 -20.16
CA LYS A 20 18.08 -20.92 -18.95
C LYS A 20 19.61 -20.97 -19.04
N GLY A 21 20.24 -20.77 -17.88
CA GLY A 21 21.68 -20.94 -17.70
C GLY A 21 22.47 -19.64 -17.88
N ILE A 22 21.80 -18.48 -17.84
CA ILE A 22 22.46 -17.18 -17.90
C ILE A 22 23.16 -16.93 -16.56
N ARG A 23 24.49 -16.80 -16.61
CA ARG A 23 25.31 -16.54 -15.41
C ARG A 23 25.56 -15.05 -15.20
N ARG A 24 25.39 -14.25 -16.25
CA ARG A 24 25.52 -12.79 -16.17
C ARG A 24 24.35 -12.17 -15.40
N LYS A 25 24.68 -11.16 -14.59
CA LYS A 25 23.68 -10.31 -13.94
C LYS A 25 23.07 -9.38 -14.99
N LEU A 26 21.85 -9.69 -15.41
CA LEU A 26 21.01 -8.82 -16.22
C LEU A 26 20.06 -8.04 -15.32
N GLN A 27 19.35 -7.07 -15.88
CA GLN A 27 18.23 -6.37 -15.24
C GLN A 27 16.98 -6.43 -16.12
N ALA A 28 15.81 -6.37 -15.50
CA ALA A 28 14.56 -6.18 -16.23
C ALA A 28 14.61 -4.83 -16.95
N GLY A 29 14.29 -4.82 -18.24
CA GLY A 29 14.41 -3.67 -19.13
C GLY A 29 15.63 -3.72 -20.06
N ASP A 30 16.65 -4.53 -19.76
CA ASP A 30 17.84 -4.66 -20.60
C ASP A 30 17.48 -5.15 -22.01
N ILE A 31 18.20 -4.66 -23.02
CA ILE A 31 18.09 -5.16 -24.39
C ILE A 31 19.27 -6.09 -24.68
N VAL A 32 18.97 -7.34 -24.97
CA VAL A 32 19.96 -8.36 -25.31
C VAL A 32 19.85 -8.76 -26.78
N GLY A 33 21.00 -8.95 -27.41
CA GLY A 33 21.08 -9.52 -28.75
C GLY A 33 21.12 -11.04 -28.66
N ILE A 34 20.14 -11.73 -29.28
CA ILE A 34 20.16 -13.18 -29.44
C ILE A 34 20.58 -13.51 -30.85
N THR A 35 21.46 -14.50 -31.00
CA THR A 35 21.75 -15.13 -32.29
C THR A 35 21.24 -16.58 -32.24
N TYR A 36 20.35 -16.95 -33.16
CA TYR A 36 19.82 -18.30 -33.29
C TYR A 36 19.74 -18.69 -34.76
N ALA A 37 20.32 -19.83 -35.13
CA ALA A 37 20.31 -20.35 -36.51
C ALA A 37 20.65 -19.29 -37.59
N GLN A 38 21.75 -18.56 -37.39
CA GLN A 38 22.23 -17.45 -38.25
C GLN A 38 21.37 -16.17 -38.28
N LYS A 39 20.25 -16.13 -37.55
CA LYS A 39 19.45 -14.91 -37.38
C LYS A 39 19.81 -14.20 -36.09
N LYS A 40 19.74 -12.87 -36.12
CA LYS A 40 20.02 -12.01 -34.95
C LYS A 40 18.80 -11.16 -34.65
N ALA A 41 18.36 -11.14 -33.40
CA ALA A 41 17.32 -10.21 -32.99
C ALA A 41 17.64 -9.59 -31.63
N ARG A 42 17.04 -8.41 -31.40
CA ARG A 42 17.11 -7.70 -30.13
C ARG A 42 15.83 -7.93 -29.37
N LEU A 43 15.96 -8.50 -28.17
CA LEU A 43 14.84 -8.77 -27.28
C LEU A 43 15.06 -8.03 -25.97
N ARG A 44 13.96 -7.56 -25.38
CA ARG A 44 13.94 -6.94 -24.07
C ARG A 44 13.83 -8.01 -22.99
N VAL A 45 14.65 -7.90 -21.97
CA VAL A 45 14.52 -8.66 -20.72
C VAL A 45 13.28 -8.16 -19.99
N VAL A 46 12.27 -9.02 -19.84
CA VAL A 46 11.04 -8.68 -19.10
C VAL A 46 11.11 -9.12 -17.65
N TRP A 47 11.86 -10.19 -17.35
CA TRP A 47 12.09 -10.64 -15.97
C TRP A 47 13.31 -11.56 -15.87
N ILE A 48 13.82 -11.71 -14.65
CA ILE A 48 14.96 -12.56 -14.32
C ILE A 48 14.60 -13.43 -13.11
N GLY A 49 15.03 -14.69 -13.16
CA GLY A 49 14.81 -15.64 -12.10
C GLY A 49 15.55 -15.27 -10.83
N GLN A 50 14.91 -15.55 -9.69
CA GLN A 50 15.43 -15.15 -8.38
C GLN A 50 16.61 -16.03 -7.97
N ALA A 51 17.68 -15.41 -7.47
CA ALA A 51 18.83 -16.13 -6.90
C ALA A 51 18.39 -17.02 -5.72
N GLY A 52 18.92 -18.24 -5.65
CA GLY A 52 18.55 -19.24 -4.66
C GLY A 52 17.21 -19.95 -4.93
N SER A 53 16.62 -19.79 -6.12
CA SER A 53 15.39 -20.49 -6.52
C SER A 53 15.63 -21.47 -7.67
N ALA A 54 14.66 -22.36 -7.92
CA ALA A 54 14.68 -23.23 -9.11
C ALA A 54 14.66 -22.44 -10.44
N GLU A 55 14.41 -21.13 -10.38
CA GLU A 55 14.45 -20.22 -11.53
C GLU A 55 15.79 -19.48 -11.67
N GLU A 56 16.75 -19.70 -10.78
CA GLU A 56 18.06 -19.04 -10.86
C GLU A 56 18.71 -19.25 -12.23
N GLY A 57 19.16 -18.15 -12.84
CA GLY A 57 19.71 -18.14 -14.19
C GLY A 57 18.68 -18.28 -15.32
N HIS A 58 17.38 -18.22 -15.04
CA HIS A 58 16.34 -18.06 -16.06
C HIS A 58 16.11 -16.59 -16.40
N VAL A 59 15.82 -16.31 -17.67
CA VAL A 59 15.49 -14.97 -18.15
C VAL A 59 14.37 -15.04 -19.17
N GLY A 60 13.31 -14.26 -18.92
CA GLY A 60 12.23 -14.08 -19.87
C GLY A 60 12.52 -12.91 -20.80
N LEU A 61 12.34 -13.14 -22.10
CA LEU A 61 12.62 -12.18 -23.15
C LEU A 61 11.37 -11.92 -23.99
N GLN A 62 11.23 -10.67 -24.43
CA GLN A 62 10.16 -10.22 -25.30
C GLN A 62 10.74 -9.57 -26.55
N THR A 63 10.19 -9.91 -27.72
CA THR A 63 10.53 -9.27 -28.99
C THR A 63 10.09 -7.80 -28.95
N LEU A 64 10.98 -6.90 -29.40
CA LEU A 64 10.64 -5.48 -29.47
C LEU A 64 9.55 -5.24 -30.54
N PRO A 65 8.67 -4.24 -30.38
CA PRO A 65 7.70 -3.87 -31.40
C PRO A 65 8.40 -3.58 -32.74
N GLY A 66 7.97 -4.26 -33.81
CA GLY A 66 8.61 -4.16 -35.14
C GLY A 66 9.94 -4.89 -35.29
N GLY A 67 10.36 -5.67 -34.28
CA GLY A 67 11.57 -6.48 -34.32
C GLY A 67 11.44 -7.73 -35.19
N GLU A 68 12.59 -8.28 -35.61
CA GLU A 68 12.63 -9.53 -36.37
C GLU A 68 12.12 -10.72 -35.54
N ASN A 69 11.23 -11.52 -36.13
CA ASN A 69 10.79 -12.77 -35.55
C ASN A 69 11.86 -13.86 -35.76
N LEU A 70 12.46 -14.32 -34.66
CA LEU A 70 13.47 -15.38 -34.67
C LEU A 70 12.90 -16.77 -34.96
N TRP A 71 11.60 -16.99 -34.72
CA TRP A 71 10.93 -18.29 -34.82
C TRP A 71 9.71 -18.25 -35.76
N PRO A 72 9.91 -17.98 -37.07
CA PRO A 72 8.82 -17.76 -38.03
C PRO A 72 7.97 -19.01 -38.34
N THR A 73 8.48 -20.20 -38.03
CA THR A 73 7.78 -21.48 -38.27
C THR A 73 6.80 -21.86 -37.16
N LEU A 74 6.78 -21.11 -36.04
CA LEU A 74 5.73 -21.23 -35.04
C LEU A 74 4.42 -20.73 -35.65
N SER A 75 3.58 -21.66 -36.12
CA SER A 75 2.29 -21.32 -36.73
C SER A 75 1.45 -20.52 -35.72
N LYS A 76 0.82 -19.44 -36.16
CA LYS A 76 -0.21 -18.65 -35.43
C LYS A 76 -1.48 -19.46 -35.06
N LYS A 77 -1.39 -20.79 -34.90
CA LYS A 77 -2.40 -21.58 -34.21
C LYS A 77 -2.28 -21.28 -32.72
N THR A 78 -2.93 -20.19 -32.31
CA THR A 78 -3.42 -19.90 -30.96
C THR A 78 -2.60 -20.48 -29.78
N TYR A 79 -1.29 -20.30 -29.80
CA TYR A 79 -0.55 -20.17 -28.55
C TYR A 79 -0.46 -18.67 -28.30
N THR A 80 -1.57 -18.09 -27.82
CA THR A 80 -1.40 -16.99 -26.86
C THR A 80 -0.41 -17.50 -25.83
N ASP A 81 0.59 -16.69 -25.49
CA ASP A 81 1.50 -17.05 -24.41
C ASP A 81 0.69 -17.12 -23.10
N VAL A 82 0.07 -18.29 -22.84
CA VAL A 82 -0.68 -18.59 -21.62
C VAL A 82 0.30 -18.91 -20.49
N TYR A 83 1.62 -18.75 -20.69
CA TYR A 83 2.57 -18.74 -19.61
C TYR A 83 2.39 -17.47 -18.78
N SER A 84 1.31 -17.47 -18.00
CA SER A 84 1.28 -16.78 -16.73
C SER A 84 2.28 -17.52 -15.85
N ARG A 85 3.33 -16.84 -15.40
CA ARG A 85 4.17 -17.35 -14.30
C ARG A 85 3.20 -17.94 -13.28
N PRO A 86 3.31 -19.22 -12.87
CA PRO A 86 2.49 -19.72 -11.77
C PRO A 86 2.65 -18.68 -10.65
N PRO A 87 1.57 -18.04 -10.19
CA PRO A 87 1.68 -16.90 -9.29
C PRO A 87 2.62 -17.34 -8.19
N ARG A 88 3.77 -16.64 -8.03
CA ARG A 88 4.77 -16.94 -6.99
C ARG A 88 3.96 -17.32 -5.77
N LYS A 89 3.93 -18.61 -5.39
CA LYS A 89 2.97 -19.20 -4.44
C LYS A 89 2.55 -18.11 -3.46
N ASN A 90 1.39 -17.48 -3.67
CA ASN A 90 1.16 -16.06 -3.32
C ASN A 90 1.84 -15.72 -1.99
N GLN A 91 3.08 -15.21 -2.03
CA GLN A 91 3.86 -15.02 -0.80
C GLN A 91 3.25 -13.90 0.05
N ARG A 92 2.25 -13.21 -0.52
CA ARG A 92 1.46 -12.22 0.16
C ARG A 92 0.56 -12.96 1.13
N GLN A 93 0.82 -12.73 2.41
CA GLN A 93 -0.01 -13.18 3.52
C GLN A 93 -1.47 -12.71 3.38
N TYR A 94 -1.70 -11.60 2.68
CA TYR A 94 -3.01 -10.99 2.48
C TYR A 94 -3.23 -10.61 1.01
N GLU A 95 -4.44 -10.88 0.53
CA GLU A 95 -4.93 -10.33 -0.74
C GLU A 95 -5.04 -8.81 -0.63
N ARG A 96 -4.79 -8.10 -1.74
CA ARG A 96 -4.79 -6.63 -1.76
C ARG A 96 -6.03 -6.12 -2.48
N LEU A 97 -6.80 -5.31 -1.77
CA LEU A 97 -7.89 -4.55 -2.33
C LEU A 97 -7.35 -3.44 -3.23
N LYS A 98 -7.83 -3.39 -4.47
CA LYS A 98 -7.54 -2.28 -5.39
C LYS A 98 -8.36 -1.06 -4.98
N CYS A 99 -7.70 0.08 -4.87
CA CYS A 99 -8.31 1.32 -4.40
C CYS A 99 -7.66 2.55 -5.05
N ASN A 100 -8.27 3.72 -4.88
CA ASN A 100 -7.67 5.00 -5.26
C ASN A 100 -7.86 5.99 -4.11
N ILE A 101 -7.04 5.81 -3.07
CA ILE A 101 -7.18 6.53 -1.80
C ILE A 101 -6.06 7.56 -1.70
N LYS A 102 -6.40 8.82 -1.43
CA LYS A 102 -5.37 9.84 -1.18
C LYS A 102 -4.61 9.46 0.09
N ALA A 103 -3.31 9.68 0.09
CA ALA A 103 -2.45 9.46 1.24
C ALA A 103 -1.50 10.62 1.47
N ARG A 104 -1.19 10.87 2.73
CA ARG A 104 -0.20 11.83 3.17
C ARG A 104 0.86 11.10 3.99
N LEU A 105 2.11 11.25 3.59
CA LEU A 105 3.26 10.59 4.18
C LEU A 105 4.11 11.64 4.89
N ARG A 106 4.57 11.33 6.10
CA ARG A 106 5.50 12.15 6.89
C ARG A 106 6.71 11.31 7.25
N VAL A 107 7.89 11.86 7.02
CA VAL A 107 9.16 11.26 7.45
C VAL A 107 9.54 11.91 8.78
N PRO A 108 9.89 11.14 9.83
CA PRO A 108 10.39 11.70 11.08
C PRO A 108 11.55 12.68 10.84
N GLY A 109 11.50 13.84 11.51
CA GLY A 109 12.51 14.90 11.37
C GLY A 109 12.42 15.75 10.09
N LYS A 110 11.49 15.46 9.16
CA LYS A 110 11.20 16.33 8.00
C LYS A 110 9.94 17.15 8.26
N LYS A 111 9.98 18.45 7.95
CA LYS A 111 8.86 19.38 8.17
C LYS A 111 7.80 19.37 7.06
N PHE A 112 8.07 18.70 5.94
CA PHE A 112 7.15 18.63 4.81
C PHE A 112 6.47 17.26 4.74
N ALA A 113 5.25 17.25 4.18
CA ALA A 113 4.52 16.02 3.90
C ALA A 113 4.58 15.71 2.41
N ILE A 114 4.69 14.42 2.08
CA ILE A 114 4.63 13.91 0.71
C ILE A 114 3.23 13.40 0.46
N TRP A 115 2.65 13.77 -0.68
CA TRP A 115 1.33 13.28 -1.08
C TRP A 115 1.46 12.13 -2.07
N GLY A 116 0.50 11.21 -2.00
CA GLY A 116 0.41 10.08 -2.92
C GLY A 116 -1.01 9.54 -3.06
N ILE A 117 -1.16 8.61 -4.00
CA ILE A 117 -2.40 7.86 -4.24
C ILE A 117 -2.11 6.40 -3.95
N VAL A 118 -2.87 5.80 -3.04
CA VAL A 118 -2.81 4.37 -2.75
C VAL A 118 -3.59 3.61 -3.80
N GLU A 119 -2.87 2.79 -4.58
CA GLU A 119 -3.41 1.97 -5.67
C GLU A 119 -3.94 0.62 -5.18
N ASP A 120 -3.28 0.07 -4.16
CA ASP A 120 -3.74 -1.13 -3.47
C ASP A 120 -3.35 -1.15 -2.01
N MET A 121 -4.17 -1.82 -1.20
CA MET A 121 -3.94 -1.99 0.23
C MET A 121 -4.39 -3.35 0.73
N CYS A 122 -3.77 -3.80 1.81
CA CYS A 122 -4.22 -4.90 2.64
C CYS A 122 -3.98 -4.55 4.11
N VAL A 123 -4.37 -5.47 4.99
CA VAL A 123 -4.19 -5.34 6.45
C VAL A 123 -2.74 -5.04 6.84
N GLY A 124 -1.77 -5.62 6.12
CA GLY A 124 -0.34 -5.47 6.43
C GLY A 124 0.36 -4.28 5.79
N GLY A 125 -0.30 -3.51 4.92
CA GLY A 125 0.35 -2.42 4.20
C GLY A 125 -0.35 -1.97 2.93
N CYS A 126 0.27 -1.04 2.22
CA CYS A 126 -0.27 -0.50 0.97
C CYS A 126 0.81 -0.20 -0.07
N TYR A 127 0.39 0.07 -1.29
CA TYR A 127 1.24 0.60 -2.36
C TYR A 127 0.76 2.00 -2.75
N ALA A 128 1.63 2.98 -2.61
CA ALA A 128 1.33 4.38 -2.86
C ALA A 128 2.14 4.91 -4.05
N GLN A 129 1.45 5.37 -5.09
CA GLN A 129 2.02 6.18 -6.15
C GLN A 129 2.30 7.58 -5.60
N THR A 130 3.53 8.07 -5.77
CA THR A 130 3.93 9.41 -5.35
C THR A 130 5.00 9.98 -6.27
N ALA A 131 4.99 11.30 -6.45
CA ALA A 131 5.98 12.02 -7.25
C ALA A 131 7.36 12.10 -6.55
N MET A 132 7.42 11.82 -5.24
CA MET A 132 8.65 11.86 -4.45
C MET A 132 8.85 10.53 -3.71
N PRO A 133 9.30 9.47 -4.41
CA PRO A 133 9.48 8.17 -3.79
C PRO A 133 10.57 8.19 -2.72
N LEU A 134 10.25 7.64 -1.56
CA LEU A 134 11.17 7.49 -0.43
C LEU A 134 12.06 6.25 -0.60
N ALA A 135 13.22 6.23 0.04
CA ALA A 135 14.13 5.09 -0.01
C ALA A 135 13.55 3.89 0.78
N ALA A 136 13.84 2.67 0.31
CA ALA A 136 13.53 1.47 1.09
C ALA A 136 14.24 1.53 2.46
N GLY A 137 13.54 1.11 3.51
CA GLY A 137 13.97 1.22 4.91
C GLY A 137 13.60 2.54 5.60
N SER A 138 13.05 3.53 4.88
CA SER A 138 12.56 4.75 5.54
C SER A 138 11.34 4.48 6.41
N GLU A 139 11.41 4.89 7.68
CA GLU A 139 10.28 4.95 8.58
C GLU A 139 9.42 6.17 8.29
N ILE A 140 8.11 5.99 8.31
CA ILE A 140 7.13 7.02 7.98
C ILE A 140 5.89 6.91 8.84
N SER A 141 5.22 8.03 9.04
CA SER A 141 3.82 8.07 9.43
C SER A 141 2.95 8.33 8.20
N ILE A 142 1.87 7.57 8.04
CA ILE A 142 0.95 7.64 6.91
C ILE A 142 -0.47 7.96 7.39
N VAL A 143 -1.13 8.86 6.67
CA VAL A 143 -2.55 9.16 6.82
C VAL A 143 -3.26 8.81 5.52
N LEU A 144 -4.19 7.86 5.58
CA LEU A 144 -5.06 7.47 4.47
C LEU A 144 -6.39 8.23 4.55
N PHE A 145 -6.79 8.89 3.47
CA PHE A 145 -8.04 9.65 3.40
C PHE A 145 -9.11 8.78 2.75
N ILE A 146 -9.87 8.05 3.59
CA ILE A 146 -10.87 7.09 3.14
C ILE A 146 -12.23 7.72 3.36
N ASN A 147 -12.99 7.93 2.28
CA ASN A 147 -14.24 8.69 2.29
C ASN A 147 -14.03 10.09 2.92
N ASN A 148 -14.74 10.40 4.01
CA ASN A 148 -14.58 11.65 4.77
C ASN A 148 -13.64 11.52 5.98
N ASP A 149 -12.95 10.39 6.12
CA ASP A 149 -12.20 10.01 7.30
C ASP A 149 -10.69 9.88 7.07
N LYS A 150 -9.96 9.78 8.18
CA LYS A 150 -8.51 9.64 8.19
C LYS A 150 -8.12 8.44 9.03
N LEU A 151 -7.47 7.47 8.40
CA LEU A 151 -6.83 6.36 9.08
C LEU A 151 -5.35 6.66 9.24
N TRP A 152 -4.86 6.57 10.47
CA TRP A 152 -3.47 6.83 10.83
C TRP A 152 -2.75 5.51 11.06
N ALA A 153 -1.54 5.41 10.52
CA ALA A 153 -0.66 4.28 10.76
C ALA A 153 0.80 4.73 10.67
N ASP A 154 1.68 4.01 11.35
CA ASP A 154 3.10 4.06 11.09
C ASP A 154 3.49 2.94 10.15
N GLY A 155 4.53 3.17 9.37
CA GLY A 155 4.99 2.19 8.42
C GLY A 155 6.45 2.35 8.02
N MET A 156 6.91 1.34 7.31
CA MET A 156 8.25 1.28 6.74
C MET A 156 8.15 1.09 5.23
N VAL A 157 8.94 1.84 4.49
CA VAL A 157 9.05 1.67 3.03
C VAL A 157 9.79 0.38 2.76
N ILE A 158 9.11 -0.61 2.17
CA ILE A 158 9.69 -1.94 1.85
C ILE A 158 10.15 -2.04 0.39
N SER A 159 9.61 -1.20 -0.50
CA SER A 159 10.04 -1.12 -1.89
C SER A 159 9.88 0.30 -2.42
N SER A 160 10.75 0.69 -3.34
CA SER A 160 10.72 1.99 -3.99
C SER A 160 10.98 1.79 -5.47
N HIS A 161 10.05 2.27 -6.31
CA HIS A 161 10.11 2.15 -7.76
C HIS A 161 10.11 3.56 -8.34
N SER A 162 11.25 3.95 -8.92
CA SER A 162 11.45 5.27 -9.54
C SER A 162 10.37 5.53 -10.60
N GLY A 163 9.57 6.59 -10.40
CA GLY A 163 8.51 6.99 -11.33
C GLY A 163 7.19 6.20 -11.21
N ALA A 164 7.09 5.21 -10.31
CA ALA A 164 5.88 4.42 -10.12
C ALA A 164 5.28 4.55 -8.72
N GLY A 165 6.09 4.52 -7.65
CA GLY A 165 5.57 4.59 -6.28
C GLY A 165 6.42 3.84 -5.27
N ILE A 166 5.83 3.62 -4.10
CA ILE A 166 6.48 2.96 -2.96
C ILE A 166 5.55 1.92 -2.32
N GLY A 167 6.12 0.79 -1.93
CA GLY A 167 5.47 -0.20 -1.09
C GLY A 167 5.71 0.11 0.38
N ILE A 168 4.64 0.14 1.17
CA ILE A 168 4.66 0.49 2.59
C ILE A 168 4.13 -0.70 3.38
N LYS A 169 4.87 -1.14 4.39
CA LYS A 169 4.40 -2.10 5.40
C LYS A 169 3.96 -1.33 6.63
N PHE A 170 2.76 -1.59 7.14
CA PHE A 170 2.32 -1.01 8.41
C PHE A 170 3.07 -1.67 9.57
N THR A 171 3.64 -0.85 10.45
CA THR A 171 4.39 -1.30 11.63
C THR A 171 3.57 -1.11 12.90
N HIS A 172 2.81 -0.02 12.97
CA HIS A 172 1.93 0.28 14.09
C HIS A 172 0.62 0.89 13.56
N MET A 173 -0.50 0.41 14.08
CA MET A 173 -1.84 0.89 13.78
C MET A 173 -2.70 0.60 15.00
N ASP A 174 -3.60 1.52 15.35
CA ASP A 174 -4.55 1.28 16.43
C ASP A 174 -5.38 0.02 16.13
N ARG A 175 -5.66 -0.77 17.17
CA ARG A 175 -6.43 -2.02 17.06
C ARG A 175 -7.77 -1.80 16.36
N GLN A 176 -8.44 -0.68 16.65
CA GLN A 176 -9.74 -0.38 16.05
C GLN A 176 -9.63 -0.08 14.55
N TYR A 177 -8.59 0.65 14.14
CA TYR A 177 -8.32 0.92 12.73
C TYR A 177 -7.91 -0.35 11.99
N ARG A 178 -7.19 -1.25 12.66
CA ARG A 178 -6.80 -2.54 12.11
C ARG A 178 -8.00 -3.47 11.91
N ASP A 179 -8.84 -3.63 12.92
CA ASP A 179 -10.03 -4.49 12.84
C ASP A 179 -10.98 -3.99 11.73
N TRP A 180 -11.15 -2.66 11.64
CA TRP A 180 -11.88 -2.05 10.53
C TRP A 180 -11.22 -2.31 9.17
N LEU A 181 -9.89 -2.17 9.05
CA LEU A 181 -9.19 -2.44 7.80
C LEU A 181 -9.30 -3.92 7.40
N GLU A 182 -9.30 -4.84 8.37
CA GLU A 182 -9.53 -6.27 8.17
C GLU A 182 -10.95 -6.57 7.64
N GLU A 183 -11.95 -5.81 8.08
CA GLU A 183 -13.32 -5.90 7.57
C GLU A 183 -13.46 -5.23 6.19
N PHE A 184 -12.89 -4.03 6.03
CA PHE A 184 -12.90 -3.24 4.80
C PHE A 184 -12.23 -3.97 3.63
N VAL A 185 -11.08 -4.61 3.86
CA VAL A 185 -10.37 -5.38 2.82
C VAL A 185 -11.11 -6.68 2.46
N ARG A 186 -11.89 -7.26 3.39
CA ARG A 186 -12.73 -8.45 3.13
C ARG A 186 -14.02 -8.12 2.39
N CYS A 187 -14.58 -6.93 2.62
CA CYS A 187 -15.85 -6.53 2.04
C CYS A 187 -15.61 -5.99 0.62
N THR A 188 -15.73 -6.85 -0.40
CA THR A 188 -15.64 -6.50 -1.83
C THR A 188 -16.79 -5.62 -2.35
N ASP A 189 -17.52 -4.92 -1.49
CA ASP A 189 -18.65 -4.07 -1.87
C ASP A 189 -18.38 -2.57 -1.58
N PRO A 190 -18.27 -1.72 -2.61
CA PRO A 190 -17.95 -0.30 -2.47
C PRO A 190 -19.00 0.53 -1.73
N VAL A 191 -20.22 0.01 -1.51
CA VAL A 191 -21.28 0.72 -0.78
C VAL A 191 -21.26 0.43 0.73
N LEU A 192 -20.83 -0.76 1.16
CA LEU A 192 -20.73 -1.13 2.58
C LEU A 192 -19.42 -0.64 3.23
N ALA A 193 -18.41 -0.34 2.40
CA ALA A 193 -17.13 0.27 2.77
C ALA A 193 -17.24 1.77 3.20
N ALA A 194 -18.45 2.34 3.19
CA ALA A 194 -18.69 3.77 3.29
C ALA A 194 -18.70 4.35 4.73
N SER A 195 -18.76 3.52 5.78
CA SER A 195 -18.69 4.01 7.17
C SER A 195 -17.61 3.29 7.96
N MET A 196 -16.72 4.08 8.58
CA MET A 196 -16.04 3.66 9.81
C MET A 196 -17.09 3.06 10.76
N PRO A 197 -16.80 2.02 11.54
CA PRO A 197 -17.75 1.47 12.49
C PRO A 197 -18.20 2.60 13.42
N ALA A 198 -19.48 2.59 13.82
CA ALA A 198 -20.04 3.58 14.74
C ALA A 198 -19.21 3.75 16.04
N SER A 199 -18.32 2.79 16.35
CA SER A 199 -17.31 2.84 17.40
C SER A 199 -16.20 3.87 17.20
N LEU A 200 -16.09 4.54 16.04
CA LEU A 200 -15.11 5.63 15.77
C LEU A 200 -15.76 7.00 15.49
N ASP A 201 -17.09 7.11 15.47
CA ASP A 201 -17.78 8.40 15.34
C ASP A 201 -17.45 9.36 16.48
N TRP A 202 -17.15 8.82 17.66
CA TRP A 202 -16.75 9.61 18.83
C TRP A 202 -15.43 10.35 18.61
N ILE A 203 -14.48 9.79 17.85
CA ILE A 203 -13.18 10.45 17.56
C ILE A 203 -13.40 11.68 16.70
N LYS A 204 -14.31 11.60 15.71
CA LYS A 204 -14.63 12.74 14.84
C LYS A 204 -15.25 13.88 15.63
N LEU A 205 -16.21 13.56 16.49
CA LEU A 205 -16.87 14.54 17.35
C LEU A 205 -15.88 15.15 18.35
N TYR A 206 -15.05 14.31 18.98
CA TYR A 206 -13.99 14.75 19.88
C TYR A 206 -13.01 15.71 19.19
N GLN A 207 -12.48 15.35 18.01
CA GLN A 207 -11.59 16.22 17.24
C GLN A 207 -12.27 17.51 16.74
N THR A 208 -13.58 17.48 16.49
CA THR A 208 -14.34 18.68 16.10
C THR A 208 -14.40 19.66 17.26
N VAL A 209 -14.68 19.17 18.48
CA VAL A 209 -14.66 19.99 19.70
C VAL A 209 -13.29 20.63 19.93
N LEU A 210 -12.20 19.89 19.71
CA LEU A 210 -10.84 20.40 19.89
C LEU A 210 -10.49 21.54 18.91
N LYS A 211 -11.10 21.56 17.73
CA LYS A 211 -10.83 22.55 16.67
C LYS A 211 -11.80 23.73 16.71
N GLU A 212 -12.88 23.65 17.48
CA GLU A 212 -13.92 24.68 17.54
C GLU A 212 -13.47 25.85 18.42
N THR A 213 -13.38 27.02 17.80
CA THR A 213 -12.92 28.26 18.44
C THR A 213 -14.07 29.12 18.97
N ASP A 214 -15.31 28.87 18.51
CA ASP A 214 -16.50 29.57 19.01
C ASP A 214 -17.00 28.91 20.32
N PRO A 215 -17.00 29.63 21.46
CA PRO A 215 -17.40 29.09 22.76
C PRO A 215 -18.83 28.54 22.80
N GLN A 216 -19.78 29.15 22.08
CA GLN A 216 -21.18 28.71 22.10
C GLN A 216 -21.34 27.42 21.29
N LYS A 217 -20.70 27.36 20.12
CA LYS A 217 -20.72 26.19 19.24
C LYS A 217 -19.93 25.03 19.85
N GLN A 218 -18.83 25.32 20.54
CA GLN A 218 -18.02 24.35 21.26
C GLN A 218 -18.85 23.69 22.37
N HIS A 219 -19.66 24.44 23.10
CA HIS A 219 -20.50 23.87 24.17
C HIS A 219 -21.58 22.90 23.64
N ALA A 220 -22.18 23.21 22.48
CA ALA A 220 -23.13 22.31 21.83
C ALA A 220 -22.44 21.03 21.30
N GLN A 221 -21.25 21.18 20.71
CA GLN A 221 -20.45 20.05 20.22
C GLN A 221 -19.93 19.17 21.35
N ILE A 222 -19.56 19.74 22.50
CA ILE A 222 -19.16 18.97 23.70
C ILE A 222 -20.30 18.06 24.14
N LYS A 223 -21.53 18.57 24.24
CA LYS A 223 -22.70 17.77 24.64
C LYS A 223 -22.94 16.59 23.70
N GLU A 224 -22.81 16.82 22.39
CA GLU A 224 -22.99 15.76 21.40
C GLU A 224 -21.84 14.75 21.43
N ALA A 225 -20.59 15.21 21.54
CA ALA A 225 -19.43 14.34 21.68
C ALA A 225 -19.55 13.47 22.95
N GLU A 226 -19.93 14.05 24.09
CA GLU A 226 -20.15 13.28 25.33
C GLU A 226 -21.21 12.20 25.16
N ARG A 227 -22.32 12.50 24.47
CA ARG A 227 -23.41 11.54 24.23
C ARG A 227 -22.89 10.33 23.47
N VAL A 228 -22.15 10.57 22.39
CA VAL A 228 -21.59 9.50 21.53
C VAL A 228 -20.46 8.75 22.23
N ILE A 229 -19.57 9.42 22.96
CA ILE A 229 -18.50 8.76 23.74
C ILE A 229 -19.09 7.88 24.85
N LYS A 230 -20.12 8.35 25.57
CA LYS A 230 -20.82 7.54 26.60
C LYS A 230 -21.51 6.32 25.98
N GLN A 231 -22.07 6.45 24.79
CA GLN A 231 -22.66 5.33 24.05
C GLN A 231 -21.58 4.32 23.63
N ALA A 232 -20.47 4.79 23.05
CA ALA A 232 -19.33 3.95 22.69
C ALA A 232 -18.73 3.24 23.92
N LEU A 233 -18.68 3.90 25.07
CA LEU A 233 -18.18 3.31 26.32
C LEU A 233 -19.06 2.15 26.80
N ARG A 234 -20.38 2.27 26.66
CA ARG A 234 -21.31 1.18 26.98
C ARG A 234 -21.12 -0.03 26.04
N SER A 235 -20.82 0.21 24.76
CA SER A 235 -20.50 -0.87 23.82
C SER A 235 -19.15 -1.51 24.14
N ALA A 236 -18.12 -0.72 24.41
CA ALA A 236 -16.78 -1.19 24.78
C ALA A 236 -16.78 -2.07 26.05
N VAL A 237 -17.68 -1.78 27.01
CA VAL A 237 -17.90 -2.63 28.19
C VAL A 237 -18.53 -3.96 27.82
N LYS A 238 -19.49 -3.99 26.89
CA LYS A 238 -20.12 -5.24 26.43
C LYS A 238 -19.16 -6.13 25.64
N GLU A 239 -18.24 -5.51 24.90
CA GLU A 239 -17.25 -6.19 24.04
C GLU A 239 -15.94 -6.51 24.77
N GLU A 240 -15.86 -6.22 26.08
CA GLU A 240 -14.69 -6.42 26.94
C GLU A 240 -13.40 -5.69 26.49
N ASP A 241 -13.48 -4.71 25.58
CA ASP A 241 -12.32 -3.96 25.07
C ASP A 241 -11.79 -2.97 26.13
N SER A 242 -10.74 -3.37 26.85
CA SER A 242 -10.14 -2.57 27.94
C SER A 242 -9.45 -1.30 27.46
N ASP A 243 -8.82 -1.35 26.29
CA ASP A 243 -8.01 -0.26 25.76
C ASP A 243 -8.91 0.85 25.24
N LEU A 244 -9.97 0.49 24.51
CA LEU A 244 -11.00 1.43 24.08
C LEU A 244 -11.71 2.07 25.28
N ARG A 245 -12.05 1.29 26.31
CA ARG A 245 -12.68 1.83 27.53
C ARG A 245 -11.82 2.90 28.19
N ARG A 246 -10.51 2.69 28.25
CA ARG A 246 -9.56 3.67 28.81
C ARG A 246 -9.54 4.95 27.97
N SER A 247 -9.35 4.83 26.66
CA SER A 247 -9.33 5.98 25.75
C SER A 247 -10.62 6.81 25.77
N LEU A 248 -11.78 6.15 25.82
CA LEU A 248 -13.09 6.83 25.93
C LEU A 248 -13.26 7.55 27.27
N SER A 249 -12.76 6.95 28.36
CA SER A 249 -12.81 7.55 29.70
C SER A 249 -11.91 8.78 29.79
N ASP A 250 -10.70 8.71 29.22
CA ASP A 250 -9.75 9.82 29.16
C ASP A 250 -10.32 10.97 28.31
N ALA A 251 -10.93 10.67 27.16
CA ALA A 251 -11.59 11.67 26.33
C ALA A 251 -12.76 12.37 27.05
N LEU A 252 -13.60 11.63 27.79
CA LEU A 252 -14.66 12.22 28.62
C LEU A 252 -14.12 13.11 29.72
N HIS A 253 -13.01 12.71 30.36
CA HIS A 253 -12.37 13.52 31.36
C HIS A 253 -11.86 14.84 30.75
N TYR A 254 -11.23 14.78 29.58
CA TYR A 254 -10.72 15.95 28.89
C TYR A 254 -11.83 16.92 28.45
N LEU A 255 -12.95 16.41 27.92
CA LEU A 255 -14.10 17.25 27.58
C LEU A 255 -14.66 18.02 28.79
N LYS A 256 -14.68 17.41 29.98
CA LYS A 256 -15.08 18.08 31.22
C LYS A 256 -14.11 19.20 31.60
N LEU A 257 -12.81 19.00 31.41
CA LEU A 257 -11.80 20.02 31.67
C LEU A 257 -11.95 21.24 30.73
N ILE A 258 -12.25 21.00 29.44
CA ILE A 258 -12.57 22.07 28.48
C ILE A 258 -13.84 22.81 28.93
N GLN A 259 -14.89 22.08 29.30
CA GLN A 259 -16.16 22.67 29.73
C GLN A 259 -16.03 23.49 31.02
N ALA A 260 -15.12 23.10 31.92
CA ALA A 260 -14.79 23.83 33.14
C ALA A 260 -13.87 25.04 32.91
N GLY A 261 -13.43 25.29 31.67
CA GLY A 261 -12.48 26.36 31.34
C GLY A 261 -11.08 26.14 31.91
N GLN A 262 -10.77 24.91 32.36
CA GLN A 262 -9.50 24.58 33.02
C GLN A 262 -8.38 24.23 32.03
N VAL A 263 -8.72 24.03 30.76
CA VAL A 263 -7.77 23.74 29.67
C VAL A 263 -8.12 24.62 28.47
N THR A 264 -7.23 25.53 28.12
CA THR A 264 -7.28 26.24 26.84
C THR A 264 -6.81 25.30 25.73
N GLN A 265 -7.41 25.40 24.54
CA GLN A 265 -7.08 24.60 23.35
C GLN A 265 -5.58 24.25 23.28
N VAL A 266 -5.26 22.98 23.00
CA VAL A 266 -3.89 22.55 22.72
C VAL A 266 -3.32 23.51 21.66
N PRO A 267 -2.18 24.18 21.91
CA PRO A 267 -1.58 25.02 20.90
C PRO A 267 -1.38 24.17 19.64
N ALA A 268 -1.70 24.75 18.48
CA ALA A 268 -1.66 24.11 17.16
C ALA A 268 -0.28 23.54 16.75
N SER A 269 0.70 23.50 17.68
CA SER A 269 2.02 22.92 17.55
C SER A 269 2.14 21.46 18.00
N GLU A 270 1.12 20.85 18.60
CA GLU A 270 1.12 19.42 18.96
C GLU A 270 0.05 18.64 18.21
N SER A 271 0.07 18.75 16.88
CA SER A 271 -0.53 17.74 16.01
C SER A 271 0.54 16.70 15.67
N VAL A 272 0.76 15.77 16.60
CA VAL A 272 1.46 14.50 16.35
C VAL A 272 0.46 13.53 15.76
#